data_AF-A0AB73ARJ4-F1
#
_entry.id   AF-A0AB73ARJ4-F1
#
_cell.length_a   1.000
_cell.length_b   1.000
_cell.length_c   1.000
_cell.angle_alpha   90.00
_cell.angle_beta   90.00
_cell.angle_gamma   90.00
#
_symmetry.space_group_name_H-M   'P 1'
#
loop_
_entity.id
_entity.type
_entity.pdbx_description
1 polymer ?
#
loop_
_entity_poly.entity_id
_entity_poly.type
_entity_poly.pdbx_seq_one_letter_code
_entity_poly.pdbx_strand_id
1 'polypeptide(L)'
;MKLYIENFSFARKSVFDLAFLLFLLVSLCISSCADEIERPSASAGISFIIRSGAMDTRSVNGIGTSQDTVTALLGGASPLYIHTLYTDKIDCASFCNDDKKILSRSTPITDLNMYDSFGVSAYSYTDSWSESKTPNYFYNATASKSGSGYKLSSTYYWPGASYKMKFFAYAPKDNRNYVLSASTQAGSPTISVTIPSNVDDQKDLLVAKTDELDGNTNTVVPLTFSHALTAIRFVCGDDMQGGTVKSVSLKNVYSKGTYNMETESWSSVNTPATFSQTLNKSTAGTANDPLVTE
;
A
#
# COMPACT_ATOMS: atom_id res chain seq x y z
N MET A 1 12.62 -20.53 24.24
CA MET A 1 12.49 -19.06 24.25
C MET A 1 12.45 -18.56 22.82
N LYS A 2 11.28 -18.07 22.41
CA LYS A 2 10.95 -17.67 21.04
C LYS A 2 10.79 -16.16 20.92
N LEU A 3 11.30 -15.60 19.83
CA LEU A 3 11.02 -14.25 19.38
C LEU A 3 10.27 -14.35 18.06
N TYR A 4 9.10 -13.75 17.95
CA TYR A 4 8.35 -13.79 16.69
C TYR A 4 8.71 -12.58 15.82
N ILE A 5 9.06 -12.82 14.56
CA ILE A 5 9.19 -11.80 13.51
C ILE A 5 7.98 -11.97 12.60
N GLU A 6 7.08 -11.00 12.60
CA GLU A 6 5.98 -10.97 11.64
C GLU A 6 6.41 -10.14 10.42
N ASN A 7 6.59 -10.80 9.28
CA ASN A 7 6.83 -10.15 7.99
C ASN A 7 5.50 -10.07 7.22
N PHE A 8 5.13 -8.86 6.83
CA PHE A 8 3.91 -8.63 6.06
C PHE A 8 4.25 -8.52 4.57
N SER A 9 3.86 -9.50 3.75
CA SER A 9 4.16 -9.52 2.31
C SER A 9 3.18 -10.43 1.57
N PHE A 10 2.35 -9.89 0.66
CA PHE A 10 1.18 -10.63 0.15
C PHE A 10 1.17 -10.97 -1.36
N ALA A 11 0.68 -12.14 -1.73
CA ALA A 11 0.50 -12.57 -3.12
C ALA A 11 -0.98 -12.48 -3.54
N ARG A 12 -1.27 -11.95 -4.74
CA ARG A 12 -2.62 -12.02 -5.31
C ARG A 12 -2.90 -13.44 -5.81
N LYS A 13 -4.00 -14.05 -5.36
CA LYS A 13 -4.66 -15.17 -6.08
C LYS A 13 -5.31 -14.62 -7.35
N SER A 14 -4.87 -15.07 -8.53
CA SER A 14 -5.69 -14.97 -9.74
C SER A 14 -6.71 -16.11 -9.71
N VAL A 15 -7.95 -15.82 -9.32
CA VAL A 15 -9.05 -16.72 -9.63
C VAL A 15 -9.60 -16.28 -10.98
N PHE A 16 -9.19 -16.99 -12.03
CA PHE A 16 -10.03 -17.12 -13.21
C PHE A 16 -11.25 -17.93 -12.79
N ASP A 17 -12.45 -17.37 -12.92
CA ASP A 17 -13.63 -18.21 -13.09
C ASP A 17 -14.51 -17.66 -14.21
N LEU A 18 -14.64 -18.51 -15.22
CA LEU A 18 -15.38 -18.36 -16.45
C LEU A 18 -16.82 -18.81 -16.16
N ALA A 19 -17.81 -17.93 -16.23
CA ALA A 19 -19.20 -18.35 -16.24
C ALA A 19 -20.03 -17.51 -17.21
N PHE A 20 -20.24 -18.11 -18.38
CA PHE A 20 -21.28 -17.79 -19.35
C PHE A 20 -22.65 -17.81 -18.66
N LEU A 21 -23.46 -16.76 -18.79
CA LEU A 21 -24.91 -16.95 -18.84
C LEU A 21 -25.57 -15.87 -19.72
N LEU A 22 -26.08 -16.35 -20.85
CA LEU A 22 -26.89 -15.63 -21.82
C LEU A 22 -28.34 -15.64 -21.30
N PHE A 23 -28.96 -14.49 -21.07
CA PHE A 23 -30.42 -14.39 -21.08
C PHE A 23 -30.87 -13.09 -21.72
N LEU A 24 -31.60 -13.27 -22.82
CA LEU A 24 -32.28 -12.27 -23.62
C LEU A 24 -33.77 -12.49 -23.35
N LEU A 25 -34.52 -11.46 -22.94
CA LEU A 25 -35.98 -11.33 -23.14
C LEU A 25 -36.50 -9.94 -22.69
N VAL A 26 -36.50 -9.02 -23.64
CA VAL A 26 -37.58 -8.13 -24.12
C VAL A 26 -38.77 -7.78 -23.20
N SER A 27 -38.88 -6.46 -22.93
CA SER A 27 -40.06 -5.56 -22.96
C SER A 27 -41.13 -5.60 -21.85
N LEU A 28 -41.39 -4.44 -21.22
CA LEU A 28 -42.58 -3.61 -21.49
C LEU A 28 -42.48 -2.24 -20.80
N CYS A 29 -42.93 -1.20 -21.49
CA CYS A 29 -42.96 0.19 -21.06
C CYS A 29 -43.92 0.42 -19.88
N ILE A 30 -43.50 1.23 -18.91
CA ILE A 30 -44.43 2.03 -18.11
C ILE A 30 -43.94 3.47 -18.12
N SER A 31 -44.69 4.29 -18.84
CA SER A 31 -44.69 5.74 -18.75
C SER A 31 -45.11 6.14 -17.33
N SER A 32 -44.23 6.84 -16.63
CA SER A 32 -44.61 7.66 -15.48
C SER A 32 -43.75 8.90 -15.53
N CYS A 33 -44.39 10.04 -15.76
CA CYS A 33 -43.81 11.35 -15.48
C CYS A 33 -43.34 11.33 -14.03
N ALA A 34 -42.03 11.31 -13.84
CA ALA A 34 -41.38 11.55 -12.56
C ALA A 34 -40.32 12.59 -12.83
N ASP A 35 -40.35 13.60 -11.97
CA ASP A 35 -39.68 14.89 -12.09
C ASP A 35 -38.23 14.80 -12.55
N GLU A 36 -37.87 15.84 -13.28
CA GLU A 36 -36.53 16.27 -13.66
C GLU A 36 -35.57 16.16 -12.46
N ILE A 37 -34.99 14.97 -12.27
CA ILE A 37 -33.88 14.78 -11.35
C ILE A 37 -32.76 15.65 -11.89
N GLU A 38 -32.44 16.68 -11.11
CA GLU A 38 -31.26 17.52 -11.28
C GLU A 38 -30.10 16.67 -11.76
N ARG A 39 -29.81 16.81 -13.05
CA ARG A 39 -28.60 16.28 -13.66
C ARG A 39 -27.45 16.80 -12.80
N PRO A 40 -26.62 15.96 -12.16
CA PRO A 40 -25.49 16.47 -11.40
C PRO A 40 -24.69 17.33 -12.37
N SER A 41 -24.55 18.60 -12.00
CA SER A 41 -23.99 19.66 -12.84
C SER A 41 -22.78 19.14 -13.61
N ALA A 42 -22.87 19.19 -14.94
CA ALA A 42 -21.77 18.85 -15.82
C ALA A 42 -20.69 19.94 -15.72
N SER A 43 -19.89 19.94 -14.63
CA SER A 43 -18.61 20.64 -14.54
C SER A 43 -17.76 20.30 -13.29
N ALA A 44 -17.98 19.18 -12.59
CA ALA A 44 -17.05 18.79 -11.52
C ALA A 44 -15.81 18.18 -12.18
N GLY A 45 -14.69 18.90 -12.16
CA GLY A 45 -13.41 18.38 -12.65
C GLY A 45 -13.00 17.05 -12.00
N ILE A 46 -11.96 16.41 -12.53
CA ILE A 46 -11.42 15.15 -12.04
C ILE A 46 -11.12 15.26 -10.53
N SER A 47 -11.69 14.31 -9.79
CA SER A 47 -11.54 14.14 -8.34
C SER A 47 -11.45 12.67 -8.02
N PHE A 48 -11.07 12.34 -6.79
CA PHE A 48 -10.78 10.95 -6.39
C PHE A 48 -11.54 10.54 -5.13
N ILE A 49 -11.86 9.26 -5.04
CA ILE A 49 -12.26 8.58 -3.80
C ILE A 49 -11.33 7.40 -3.56
N ILE A 50 -11.13 7.05 -2.30
CA ILE A 50 -10.46 5.79 -1.95
C ILE A 50 -11.52 4.71 -1.95
N ARG A 51 -11.29 3.63 -2.70
CA ARG A 51 -12.11 2.43 -2.58
C ARG A 51 -11.69 1.69 -1.32
N SER A 52 -12.64 1.55 -0.39
CA SER A 52 -12.47 0.66 0.75
C SER A 52 -12.38 -0.77 0.26
N GLY A 53 -11.19 -1.34 0.37
CA GLY A 53 -10.79 -2.68 -0.01
C GLY A 53 -9.42 -2.85 0.60
N ALA A 54 -9.15 -3.99 1.23
CA ALA A 54 -7.94 -4.19 2.05
C ALA A 54 -6.71 -3.60 1.34
N MET A 55 -6.07 -2.60 1.95
CA MET A 55 -4.79 -2.10 1.47
C MET A 55 -3.81 -3.28 1.54
N ASP A 56 -3.55 -3.90 0.39
CA ASP A 56 -2.79 -5.15 0.30
C ASP A 56 -1.30 -4.85 0.09
N THR A 57 -0.40 -5.69 0.62
CA THR A 57 1.07 -5.62 0.39
C THR A 57 1.48 -6.55 -0.78
N ARG A 58 2.76 -6.57 -1.23
CA ARG A 58 3.20 -7.56 -2.25
C ARG A 58 4.40 -8.45 -1.85
N SER A 59 4.36 -9.75 -2.19
CA SER A 59 5.45 -10.73 -2.04
C SER A 59 6.03 -11.23 -3.37
N VAL A 60 7.31 -11.61 -3.32
CA VAL A 60 8.02 -12.30 -4.41
C VAL A 60 7.90 -13.81 -4.19
N ASN A 61 7.24 -14.51 -5.12
CA ASN A 61 7.26 -15.96 -5.33
C ASN A 61 7.29 -16.86 -4.08
N GLY A 62 6.10 -17.27 -3.62
CA GLY A 62 5.95 -18.41 -2.73
C GLY A 62 4.47 -18.73 -2.58
N ILE A 63 4.10 -19.99 -2.82
CA ILE A 63 2.77 -20.54 -2.54
C ILE A 63 2.38 -20.14 -1.10
N GLY A 64 1.19 -19.56 -0.93
CA GLY A 64 0.66 -19.05 0.35
C GLY A 64 0.53 -20.12 1.43
N THR A 65 1.66 -20.47 2.04
CA THR A 65 1.75 -21.19 3.30
C THR A 65 2.31 -20.23 4.33
N SER A 66 1.64 -20.11 5.47
CA SER A 66 2.23 -19.56 6.69
C SER A 66 3.50 -20.35 6.98
N GLN A 67 4.65 -19.87 6.54
CA GLN A 67 5.92 -20.49 6.86
C GLN A 67 6.32 -20.02 8.25
N ASP A 68 6.25 -20.93 9.22
CA ASP A 68 6.96 -20.76 10.49
C ASP A 68 8.38 -21.28 10.29
N THR A 69 9.37 -20.39 10.36
CA THR A 69 10.78 -20.78 10.35
C THR A 69 11.38 -20.54 11.72
N VAL A 70 12.05 -21.57 12.24
CA VAL A 70 12.70 -21.51 13.56
C VAL A 70 14.20 -21.42 13.36
N THR A 71 14.80 -20.31 13.82
CA THR A 71 16.24 -20.09 13.78
C THR A 71 16.80 -20.03 15.18
N ALA A 72 17.76 -20.89 15.50
CA ALA A 72 18.48 -20.80 16.77
C ALA A 72 19.44 -19.60 16.76
N LEU A 73 19.36 -18.75 17.78
CA LEU A 73 20.29 -17.68 18.04
C LEU A 73 21.49 -18.23 18.81
N LEU A 74 22.68 -17.85 18.37
CA LEU A 74 23.94 -18.24 18.99
C LEU A 74 24.22 -17.37 20.22
N GLY A 75 24.30 -17.98 21.41
CA GLY A 75 24.74 -17.33 22.64
C GLY A 75 24.00 -17.81 23.90
N GLY A 76 24.73 -18.03 25.00
CA GLY A 76 24.19 -18.46 26.30
C GLY A 76 24.23 -19.98 26.54
N ALA A 77 23.96 -20.40 27.77
CA ALA A 77 23.88 -21.83 28.16
C ALA A 77 22.59 -22.53 27.67
N SER A 78 21.58 -21.75 27.27
CA SER A 78 20.34 -22.22 26.67
C SER A 78 20.07 -21.45 25.38
N PRO A 79 19.83 -22.13 24.25
CA PRO A 79 19.61 -21.48 22.97
C PRO A 79 18.31 -20.67 22.96
N LEU A 80 18.37 -19.47 22.40
CA LEU A 80 17.20 -18.67 22.04
C LEU A 80 16.79 -19.02 20.61
N TYR A 81 15.51 -18.88 20.28
CA TYR A 81 14.97 -19.16 18.95
C TYR A 81 14.21 -17.96 18.41
N ILE A 82 14.29 -17.73 17.11
CA ILE A 82 13.43 -16.79 16.38
C ILE A 82 12.44 -17.63 15.56
N HIS A 83 11.15 -17.40 15.78
CA HIS A 83 10.08 -17.86 14.90
C HIS A 83 9.76 -16.73 13.94
N THR A 84 9.79 -16.98 12.64
CA THR A 84 9.35 -15.98 11.66
C THR A 84 8.00 -16.40 11.14
N LEU A 85 6.99 -15.54 11.29
CA LEU A 85 5.65 -15.71 10.75
C LEU A 85 5.48 -14.76 9.58
N TYR A 86 4.86 -15.25 8.50
CA TYR A 86 4.52 -14.44 7.34
C TYR A 86 3.02 -14.35 7.23
N THR A 87 2.50 -13.13 7.13
CA THR A 87 1.08 -12.90 6.90
C THR A 87 0.85 -11.84 5.85
N ASP A 88 -0.34 -11.92 5.31
CA ASP A 88 -0.76 -11.36 4.05
C ASP A 88 -1.57 -10.07 4.23
N LYS A 89 -2.07 -9.85 5.46
CA LYS A 89 -2.84 -8.68 5.84
C LYS A 89 -2.31 -8.13 7.16
N ILE A 90 -2.27 -6.80 7.25
CA ILE A 90 -2.14 -6.12 8.54
C ILE A 90 -3.52 -6.19 9.21
N ASP A 91 -3.90 -7.38 9.69
CA ASP A 91 -5.17 -7.52 10.40
C ASP A 91 -4.96 -7.06 11.86
N CYS A 92 -5.33 -5.81 12.13
CA CYS A 92 -5.46 -5.34 13.52
C CYS A 92 -6.40 -6.25 14.31
N ALA A 93 -7.49 -6.73 13.67
CA ALA A 93 -8.65 -7.32 14.34
C ALA A 93 -8.37 -8.60 15.14
N SER A 94 -7.31 -9.34 14.83
CA SER A 94 -6.95 -10.54 15.59
C SER A 94 -6.13 -10.26 16.86
N PHE A 95 -5.63 -9.03 17.05
CA PHE A 95 -4.68 -8.70 18.11
C PHE A 95 -4.86 -7.30 18.76
N CYS A 96 -5.80 -6.48 18.28
CA CYS A 96 -6.19 -5.24 18.94
C CYS A 96 -7.33 -5.50 19.95
N ASN A 97 -6.96 -6.03 21.11
CA ASN A 97 -7.73 -5.71 22.31
C ASN A 97 -7.08 -4.45 22.92
N ASP A 98 -7.89 -3.43 23.14
CA ASP A 98 -7.56 -2.10 23.71
C ASP A 98 -6.85 -1.08 22.82
N ASP A 99 -7.19 0.18 23.09
CA ASP A 99 -6.71 1.47 22.56
C ASP A 99 -5.17 1.71 22.64
N LYS A 100 -4.37 0.65 22.74
CA LYS A 100 -2.91 0.73 22.61
C LYS A 100 -2.54 0.79 21.14
N LYS A 101 -2.17 2.00 20.70
CA LYS A 101 -1.45 2.30 19.46
C LYS A 101 -0.48 1.17 19.11
N ILE A 102 -0.82 0.39 18.07
CA ILE A 102 0.08 -0.64 17.54
C ILE A 102 1.27 0.07 16.91
N LEU A 103 2.42 -0.02 17.58
CA LEU A 103 3.70 0.49 17.10
C LEU A 103 4.42 -0.67 16.38
N SER A 104 4.11 -0.84 15.09
CA SER A 104 5.09 -1.40 14.14
C SER A 104 6.08 -0.31 13.72
N ARG A 105 6.99 -0.59 12.79
CA ARG A 105 7.97 0.36 12.22
C ARG A 105 7.30 1.52 11.42
N SER A 106 6.47 2.31 12.10
CA SER A 106 5.32 3.13 11.65
C SER A 106 3.98 2.43 11.92
N THR A 107 2.97 3.20 12.35
CA THR A 107 1.58 2.74 12.38
C THR A 107 1.17 2.43 10.93
N PRO A 108 0.66 1.23 10.65
CA PRO A 108 0.21 0.87 9.30
C PRO A 108 -0.87 1.83 8.84
N ILE A 109 -0.79 2.25 7.57
CA ILE A 109 -1.86 3.04 6.98
C ILE A 109 -2.97 2.09 6.51
N THR A 110 -4.21 2.51 6.73
CA THR A 110 -5.45 1.80 6.42
C THR A 110 -6.44 2.82 5.86
N ASP A 111 -7.61 2.37 5.43
CA ASP A 111 -8.67 3.28 4.97
C ASP A 111 -9.10 4.30 6.05
N LEU A 112 -8.84 4.01 7.35
CA LEU A 112 -9.21 4.84 8.49
C LEU A 112 -8.18 5.95 8.79
N ASN A 113 -6.92 5.78 8.40
CA ASN A 113 -5.82 6.71 8.69
C ASN A 113 -4.99 7.03 7.44
N MET A 114 -5.60 6.99 6.26
CA MET A 114 -4.98 7.40 5.01
C MET A 114 -4.43 8.83 5.08
N TYR A 115 -3.30 9.06 4.39
CA TYR A 115 -2.72 10.40 4.27
C TYR A 115 -3.74 11.43 3.77
N ASP A 116 -3.66 12.65 4.32
CA ASP A 116 -4.52 13.78 3.93
C ASP A 116 -4.24 14.29 2.51
N SER A 117 -3.10 13.89 1.93
CA SER A 117 -2.79 14.17 0.53
C SER A 117 -1.89 13.11 -0.10
N PHE A 118 -1.96 13.03 -1.43
CA PHE A 118 -1.12 12.17 -2.26
C PHE A 118 -0.76 12.87 -3.58
N GLY A 119 0.31 12.39 -4.22
CA GLY A 119 0.68 12.79 -5.57
C GLY A 119 -0.01 11.91 -6.60
N VAL A 120 -0.54 12.50 -7.68
CA VAL A 120 -1.18 11.75 -8.77
C VAL A 120 -0.75 12.29 -10.13
N SER A 121 -0.46 11.37 -11.04
CA SER A 121 -0.15 11.64 -12.44
C SER A 121 -1.21 11.02 -13.34
N ALA A 122 -1.54 11.70 -14.43
CA ALA A 122 -2.52 11.28 -15.41
C ALA A 122 -1.94 11.25 -16.81
N TYR A 123 -2.31 10.19 -17.52
CA TYR A 123 -1.99 9.95 -18.91
C TYR A 123 -3.28 10.06 -19.71
N SER A 124 -3.25 10.76 -20.84
CA SER A 124 -4.38 10.87 -21.77
C SER A 124 -3.91 10.55 -23.19
N TYR A 125 -4.62 9.64 -23.86
CA TYR A 125 -4.22 9.11 -25.17
C TYR A 125 -5.43 8.60 -25.94
N THR A 126 -5.34 8.48 -27.26
CA THR A 126 -6.48 8.10 -28.13
C THR A 126 -6.40 6.65 -28.64
N ASP A 127 -5.23 6.05 -28.52
CA ASP A 127 -4.91 4.66 -28.86
C ASP A 127 -4.95 3.78 -27.59
N SER A 128 -4.27 2.63 -27.60
CA SER A 128 -4.15 1.78 -26.42
C SER A 128 -3.00 2.20 -25.51
N TRP A 129 -3.07 1.85 -24.22
CA TRP A 129 -1.95 1.98 -23.30
C TRP A 129 -0.66 1.39 -23.87
N SER A 130 0.46 2.10 -23.68
CA SER A 130 1.80 1.63 -24.02
C SER A 130 2.83 2.27 -23.10
N GLU A 131 3.91 1.53 -22.80
CA GLU A 131 5.03 2.00 -21.97
C GLU A 131 5.90 3.08 -22.66
N SER A 132 5.48 3.61 -23.80
CA SER A 132 6.11 4.74 -24.49
C SER A 132 5.50 6.10 -24.13
N LYS A 133 4.35 6.12 -23.44
CA LYS A 133 3.61 7.34 -23.11
C LYS A 133 4.21 8.02 -21.89
N THR A 134 4.19 9.35 -21.84
CA THR A 134 4.56 10.15 -20.66
C THR A 134 3.29 10.65 -19.95
N PRO A 135 3.38 11.06 -18.66
CA PRO A 135 2.26 11.65 -17.93
C PRO A 135 1.90 13.03 -18.48
N ASN A 136 1.29 13.04 -19.67
CA ASN A 136 1.10 14.19 -20.54
C ASN A 136 -0.11 15.04 -20.16
N TYR A 137 -1.02 14.53 -19.34
CA TYR A 137 -2.24 15.23 -18.96
C TYR A 137 -2.02 16.10 -17.70
N PHE A 138 -1.51 15.49 -16.63
CA PHE A 138 -0.86 16.20 -15.53
C PHE A 138 0.12 15.27 -14.81
N TYR A 139 1.10 15.87 -14.13
CA TYR A 139 2.18 15.14 -13.47
C TYR A 139 2.32 15.53 -12.01
N ASN A 140 2.33 14.53 -11.12
CA ASN A 140 2.52 14.64 -9.68
C ASN A 140 1.70 15.78 -9.04
N ALA A 141 0.46 15.94 -9.50
CA ALA A 141 -0.46 16.93 -8.95
C ALA A 141 -0.86 16.50 -7.53
N THR A 142 -0.98 17.48 -6.62
CA THR A 142 -1.40 17.20 -5.25
C THR A 142 -2.92 17.03 -5.21
N ALA A 143 -3.37 15.86 -4.78
CA ALA A 143 -4.76 15.62 -4.40
C ALA A 143 -4.87 15.68 -2.87
N SER A 144 -5.72 16.55 -2.35
CA SER A 144 -5.92 16.77 -0.91
C SER A 144 -7.33 16.39 -0.48
N LYS A 145 -7.44 15.88 0.74
CA LYS A 145 -8.71 15.46 1.34
C LYS A 145 -9.70 16.62 1.38
N SER A 146 -10.91 16.37 0.89
CA SER A 146 -11.99 17.35 0.80
C SER A 146 -13.32 16.61 0.91
N GLY A 147 -14.00 16.75 2.06
CA GLY A 147 -15.19 15.96 2.38
C GLY A 147 -14.87 14.46 2.43
N SER A 148 -15.64 13.66 1.69
CA SER A 148 -15.47 12.20 1.58
C SER A 148 -14.47 11.75 0.52
N GLY A 149 -13.83 12.68 -0.21
CA GLY A 149 -12.91 12.37 -1.30
C GLY A 149 -11.68 13.26 -1.31
N TYR A 150 -11.04 13.35 -2.46
CA TYR A 150 -9.83 14.14 -2.70
C TYR A 150 -9.99 14.99 -3.94
N LYS A 151 -9.53 16.24 -3.85
CA LYS A 151 -9.56 17.21 -4.94
C LYS A 151 -8.16 17.66 -5.30
N LEU A 152 -7.93 17.89 -6.59
CA LEU A 152 -6.71 18.50 -7.10
C LEU A 152 -6.72 20.00 -6.79
N SER A 153 -5.53 20.58 -6.60
CA SER A 153 -5.37 22.03 -6.42
C SER A 153 -5.84 22.82 -7.65
N SER A 154 -5.57 22.30 -8.84
CA SER A 154 -6.06 22.82 -10.12
C SER A 154 -7.23 21.98 -10.62
N THR A 155 -8.19 22.62 -11.29
CA THR A 155 -9.30 21.89 -11.93
C THR A 155 -8.84 21.32 -13.26
N TYR A 156 -8.98 20.00 -13.41
CA TYR A 156 -8.74 19.28 -14.66
C TYR A 156 -10.04 18.63 -15.15
N TYR A 157 -10.28 18.60 -16.45
CA TYR A 157 -11.54 18.10 -17.03
C TYR A 157 -11.34 16.87 -17.89
N TRP A 158 -12.25 15.91 -17.78
CA TRP A 158 -12.31 14.74 -18.65
C TRP A 158 -12.12 15.12 -20.14
N PRO A 159 -11.13 14.56 -20.85
CA PRO A 159 -10.70 15.03 -22.17
C PRO A 159 -11.68 14.71 -23.31
N GLY A 160 -12.71 13.91 -23.06
CA GLY A 160 -13.76 13.55 -24.02
C GLY A 160 -13.66 12.11 -24.54
N ALA A 161 -14.68 11.68 -25.27
CA ALA A 161 -14.90 10.27 -25.64
C ALA A 161 -13.84 9.67 -26.58
N SER A 162 -13.07 10.51 -27.27
CA SER A 162 -11.98 10.07 -28.14
C SER A 162 -10.70 9.69 -27.38
N TYR A 163 -10.66 9.93 -26.08
CA TYR A 163 -9.49 9.70 -25.25
C TYR A 163 -9.75 8.54 -24.26
N LYS A 164 -8.66 7.96 -23.78
CA LYS A 164 -8.54 7.08 -22.64
C LYS A 164 -7.69 7.77 -21.59
N MET A 165 -7.90 7.42 -20.33
CA MET A 165 -7.13 7.92 -19.21
C MET A 165 -6.58 6.79 -18.35
N LYS A 166 -5.39 6.99 -17.80
CA LYS A 166 -4.81 6.13 -16.77
C LYS A 166 -4.18 7.00 -15.69
N PHE A 167 -4.43 6.65 -14.43
CA PHE A 167 -3.96 7.39 -13.28
C PHE A 167 -3.01 6.54 -12.44
N PHE A 168 -1.96 7.17 -11.92
CA PHE A 168 -1.03 6.58 -10.97
C PHE A 168 -0.87 7.53 -9.80
N ALA A 169 -1.03 7.03 -8.57
CA ALA A 169 -0.95 7.82 -7.37
C ALA A 169 -0.02 7.20 -6.33
N TYR A 170 0.62 8.03 -5.51
CA TYR A 170 1.47 7.57 -4.42
C TYR A 170 1.40 8.50 -3.21
N ALA A 171 1.63 7.94 -2.03
CA ALA A 171 1.67 8.66 -0.78
C ALA A 171 2.74 8.08 0.18
N PRO A 172 3.36 8.90 1.04
CA PRO A 172 3.21 10.35 1.13
C PRO A 172 3.93 11.08 -0.02
N LYS A 173 3.30 12.14 -0.54
CA LYS A 173 3.94 13.07 -1.47
C LYS A 173 5.03 13.88 -0.75
N ASP A 174 5.99 14.42 -1.49
CA ASP A 174 7.04 15.33 -1.01
C ASP A 174 7.92 14.72 0.09
N ASN A 175 8.02 13.39 0.09
CA ASN A 175 8.96 12.65 0.91
C ASN A 175 10.28 12.48 0.14
N ARG A 176 11.37 13.04 0.66
CA ARG A 176 12.73 12.93 0.06
C ARG A 176 13.21 11.49 -0.13
N ASN A 177 12.61 10.55 0.61
CA ASN A 177 12.94 9.14 0.56
C ASN A 177 12.16 8.37 -0.51
N TYR A 178 11.07 8.94 -1.05
CA TYR A 178 10.22 8.35 -2.09
C TYR A 178 10.10 9.31 -3.27
N VAL A 179 10.98 9.11 -4.25
CA VAL A 179 11.14 10.03 -5.38
C VAL A 179 10.46 9.44 -6.62
N LEU A 180 9.41 10.11 -7.09
CA LEU A 180 8.72 9.75 -8.33
C LEU A 180 9.62 10.03 -9.55
N SER A 181 9.58 9.13 -10.53
CA SER A 181 10.21 9.28 -11.84
C SER A 181 9.81 10.58 -12.55
N ALA A 182 10.75 11.22 -13.24
CA ALA A 182 10.53 12.49 -13.95
C ALA A 182 9.36 12.44 -14.94
N SER A 183 8.72 13.59 -15.18
CA SER A 183 7.60 13.72 -16.14
C SER A 183 7.97 13.40 -17.59
N THR A 184 9.27 13.43 -17.92
CA THR A 184 9.80 13.08 -19.24
C THR A 184 10.10 11.59 -19.40
N GLN A 185 10.04 10.80 -18.32
CA GLN A 185 10.21 9.36 -18.39
C GLN A 185 8.98 8.74 -19.07
N ALA A 186 9.22 8.01 -20.15
CA ALA A 186 8.19 7.22 -20.80
C ALA A 186 7.83 5.99 -19.95
N GLY A 187 6.57 5.61 -20.04
CA GLY A 187 5.97 4.47 -19.39
C GLY A 187 5.39 4.78 -18.02
N SER A 188 5.10 3.70 -17.32
CA SER A 188 4.55 3.69 -15.99
C SER A 188 5.52 4.33 -14.99
N PRO A 189 5.05 5.16 -14.06
CA PRO A 189 5.93 5.81 -13.11
C PRO A 189 6.65 4.79 -12.22
N THR A 190 7.87 5.16 -11.84
CA THR A 190 8.63 4.43 -10.82
C THR A 190 8.86 5.32 -9.60
N ILE A 191 9.06 4.69 -8.44
CA ILE A 191 9.42 5.39 -7.21
C ILE A 191 10.77 4.86 -6.76
N SER A 192 11.78 5.73 -6.76
CA SER A 192 13.06 5.43 -6.10
C SER A 192 12.90 5.59 -4.60
N VAL A 193 13.24 4.53 -3.87
CA VAL A 193 13.03 4.43 -2.43
C VAL A 193 14.35 4.32 -1.69
N THR A 194 14.50 5.09 -0.63
CA THR A 194 15.57 4.97 0.37
C THR A 194 14.95 4.89 1.76
N ILE A 195 15.10 3.78 2.47
CA ILE A 195 14.55 3.62 3.82
C ILE A 195 15.44 4.35 4.82
N PRO A 196 14.91 5.33 5.60
CA PRO A 196 15.65 6.00 6.66
C PRO A 196 16.20 5.01 7.69
N SER A 197 17.42 5.25 8.18
CA SER A 197 18.03 4.41 9.23
C SER A 197 17.28 4.48 10.55
N ASN A 198 16.79 5.67 10.90
CA ASN A 198 15.93 5.88 12.06
C ASN A 198 14.51 5.38 11.75
N VAL A 199 13.97 4.52 12.63
CA VAL A 199 12.67 3.87 12.43
C VAL A 199 11.52 4.89 12.52
N ASP A 200 11.64 5.94 13.33
CA ASP A 200 10.59 6.95 13.48
C ASP A 200 10.39 7.81 12.21
N ASP A 201 11.45 7.90 11.40
CA ASP A 201 11.46 8.61 10.12
C ASP A 201 10.93 7.74 8.96
N GLN A 202 10.78 6.43 9.17
CA GLN A 202 10.22 5.52 8.17
C GLN A 202 8.72 5.78 8.03
N LYS A 203 8.26 5.86 6.78
CA LYS A 203 6.85 6.04 6.45
C LYS A 203 6.37 4.86 5.65
N ASP A 204 5.06 4.69 5.61
CA ASP A 204 4.43 3.67 4.79
C ASP A 204 4.23 4.23 3.38
N LEU A 205 4.84 3.59 2.38
CA LEU A 205 4.70 3.99 0.98
C LEU A 205 3.48 3.27 0.39
N LEU A 206 2.47 4.06 0.08
CA LEU A 206 1.26 3.61 -0.59
C LEU A 206 1.30 4.00 -2.06
N VAL A 207 0.82 3.10 -2.91
CA VAL A 207 0.74 3.28 -4.36
C VAL A 207 -0.63 2.85 -4.85
N ALA A 208 -1.13 3.48 -5.90
CA ALA A 208 -2.35 3.10 -6.58
C ALA A 208 -2.19 3.30 -8.09
N LYS A 209 -2.90 2.49 -8.86
CA LYS A 209 -3.09 2.68 -10.30
C LYS A 209 -4.53 2.41 -10.69
N THR A 210 -4.95 2.94 -11.82
CA THR A 210 -6.19 2.53 -12.48
C THR A 210 -5.89 1.60 -13.65
N ASP A 211 -6.89 0.80 -14.02
CA ASP A 211 -7.01 0.33 -15.40
C ASP A 211 -7.30 1.50 -16.34
N GLU A 212 -7.37 1.24 -17.65
CA GLU A 212 -7.75 2.26 -18.62
C GLU A 212 -9.22 2.69 -18.39
N LEU A 213 -9.44 3.99 -18.24
CA LEU A 213 -10.75 4.61 -18.13
C LEU A 213 -11.08 5.36 -19.42
N ASP A 214 -12.37 5.47 -19.76
CA ASP A 214 -12.79 6.30 -20.88
C ASP A 214 -12.61 7.79 -20.55
N GLY A 215 -12.14 8.59 -21.52
CA GLY A 215 -11.92 10.02 -21.37
C GLY A 215 -13.19 10.84 -21.19
N ASN A 216 -14.38 10.22 -21.32
CA ASN A 216 -15.69 10.78 -20.98
C ASN A 216 -16.36 10.04 -19.81
N THR A 217 -15.60 9.34 -18.96
CA THR A 217 -16.15 8.67 -17.77
C THR A 217 -16.96 9.64 -16.90
N ASN A 218 -16.49 10.90 -16.75
CA ASN A 218 -17.23 11.97 -16.07
C ASN A 218 -17.72 11.62 -14.64
N THR A 219 -17.01 10.71 -13.97
CA THR A 219 -17.27 10.34 -12.57
C THR A 219 -16.04 10.58 -11.70
N VAL A 220 -16.22 10.43 -10.39
CA VAL A 220 -15.13 10.47 -9.43
C VAL A 220 -14.26 9.22 -9.62
N VAL A 221 -12.94 9.40 -9.72
CA VAL A 221 -11.99 8.31 -9.99
C VAL A 221 -11.73 7.53 -8.70
N PRO A 222 -12.05 6.23 -8.66
CA PRO A 222 -11.71 5.41 -7.51
C PRO A 222 -10.25 4.98 -7.54
N LEU A 223 -9.56 5.08 -6.39
CA LEU A 223 -8.22 4.57 -6.19
C LEU A 223 -8.21 3.50 -5.09
N THR A 224 -7.60 2.36 -5.39
CA THR A 224 -7.27 1.33 -4.39
C THR A 224 -5.79 1.44 -4.09
N PHE A 225 -5.43 1.87 -2.87
CA PHE A 225 -4.04 1.96 -2.45
C PHE A 225 -3.55 0.63 -1.91
N SER A 226 -2.33 0.27 -2.28
CA SER A 226 -1.60 -0.90 -1.81
C SER A 226 -0.30 -0.46 -1.14
N HIS A 227 0.18 -1.24 -0.18
CA HIS A 227 1.46 -1.02 0.47
C HIS A 227 2.61 -1.55 -0.40
N ALA A 228 3.54 -0.68 -0.74
CA ALA A 228 4.72 -1.08 -1.52
C ALA A 228 5.83 -1.70 -0.64
N LEU A 229 5.82 -1.42 0.67
CA LEU A 229 6.82 -1.85 1.64
C LEU A 229 6.31 -3.02 2.50
N THR A 230 7.24 -3.67 3.18
CA THR A 230 6.93 -4.68 4.21
C THR A 230 7.02 -4.06 5.60
N ALA A 231 6.05 -4.36 6.45
CA ALA A 231 6.14 -4.08 7.88
C ALA A 231 6.85 -5.24 8.59
N ILE A 232 7.55 -4.93 9.67
CA ILE A 232 8.16 -5.93 10.56
C ILE A 232 7.80 -5.57 12.00
N ARG A 233 7.30 -6.55 12.74
CA ARG A 233 7.00 -6.45 14.17
C ARG A 233 7.72 -7.55 14.95
N PHE A 234 8.19 -7.20 16.14
CA PHE A 234 8.76 -8.14 17.11
C PHE A 234 7.81 -8.32 18.29
N VAL A 235 7.57 -9.57 18.70
CA VAL A 235 6.78 -9.88 19.89
C VAL A 235 7.43 -10.99 20.72
N CYS A 236 7.11 -11.02 22.00
CA CYS A 236 7.52 -12.10 22.92
C CYS A 236 6.79 -13.41 22.62
N GLY A 237 7.51 -14.52 22.64
CA GLY A 237 6.90 -15.86 22.68
C GLY A 237 6.44 -16.25 24.08
N ASP A 238 5.52 -17.21 24.13
CA ASP A 238 4.94 -17.80 25.35
C ASP A 238 5.97 -18.56 26.22
N ASP A 239 7.06 -19.01 25.61
CA ASP A 239 8.16 -19.74 26.24
C ASP A 239 9.41 -18.86 26.49
N MET A 240 9.26 -17.54 26.35
CA MET A 240 10.34 -16.60 26.59
C MET A 240 10.57 -16.46 28.09
N GLN A 241 11.81 -16.70 28.55
CA GLN A 241 12.13 -16.52 29.96
C GLN A 241 12.06 -15.03 30.33
N GLY A 242 11.69 -14.77 31.58
CA GLY A 242 11.71 -13.41 32.11
C GLY A 242 13.06 -12.75 31.94
N GLY A 243 13.08 -11.51 31.47
CA GLY A 243 14.31 -10.79 31.18
C GLY A 243 14.07 -9.40 30.58
N THR A 244 15.13 -8.81 30.04
CA THR A 244 15.09 -7.51 29.38
C THR A 244 15.61 -7.62 27.95
N VAL A 245 14.77 -7.29 26.98
CA VAL A 245 15.20 -7.10 25.59
C VAL A 245 15.77 -5.70 25.46
N LYS A 246 17.10 -5.60 25.41
CA LYS A 246 17.78 -4.30 25.30
C LYS A 246 17.63 -3.68 23.91
N SER A 247 17.81 -4.48 22.86
CA SER A 247 17.71 -4.02 21.48
C SER A 247 17.41 -5.16 20.52
N VAL A 248 16.93 -4.79 19.34
CA VAL A 248 16.74 -5.68 18.19
C VAL A 248 17.37 -5.03 16.96
N SER A 249 18.04 -5.84 16.13
CA SER A 249 18.68 -5.37 14.90
C SER A 249 18.39 -6.31 13.73
N LEU A 250 17.87 -5.73 12.64
CA LEU A 250 17.73 -6.37 11.34
C LEU A 250 18.95 -6.03 10.50
N LYS A 251 19.81 -7.01 10.23
CA LYS A 251 21.06 -6.83 9.49
C LYS A 251 20.92 -7.25 8.03
N ASN A 252 21.74 -6.66 7.17
CA ASN A 252 21.81 -6.97 5.74
C ASN A 252 20.49 -6.82 5.00
N VAL A 253 19.63 -5.89 5.44
CA VAL A 253 18.37 -5.57 4.77
C VAL A 253 18.65 -4.53 3.69
N TYR A 254 18.25 -4.78 2.45
CA TYR A 254 18.38 -3.79 1.38
C TYR A 254 17.56 -2.55 1.70
N SER A 255 18.23 -1.40 1.77
CA SER A 255 17.63 -0.12 2.16
C SER A 255 17.25 0.76 0.98
N LYS A 256 17.63 0.36 -0.24
CA LYS A 256 17.33 1.10 -1.46
C LYS A 256 16.78 0.17 -2.54
N GLY A 257 15.88 0.70 -3.36
CA GLY A 257 15.34 0.03 -4.53
C GLY A 257 14.46 0.96 -5.35
N THR A 258 14.04 0.50 -6.52
CA THR A 258 13.09 1.20 -7.39
C THR A 258 11.83 0.36 -7.52
N TYR A 259 10.68 0.95 -7.21
CA TYR A 259 9.39 0.30 -7.34
C TYR A 259 8.71 0.73 -8.64
N ASN A 260 8.29 -0.22 -9.49
CA ASN A 260 7.50 0.07 -10.69
C ASN A 260 6.01 -0.02 -10.35
N MET A 261 5.24 1.04 -10.60
CA MET A 261 3.83 1.13 -10.20
C MET A 261 2.87 0.29 -11.06
N GLU A 262 3.27 -0.14 -12.25
CA GLU A 262 2.43 -0.95 -13.14
C GLU A 262 2.63 -2.44 -12.92
N THR A 263 3.89 -2.90 -12.91
CA THR A 263 4.22 -4.30 -12.64
C THR A 263 4.21 -4.63 -11.15
N GLU A 264 4.13 -3.59 -10.31
CA GLU A 264 4.11 -3.66 -8.85
C GLU A 264 5.31 -4.47 -8.31
N SER A 265 6.49 -4.24 -8.90
CA SER A 265 7.71 -5.02 -8.66
C SER A 265 8.90 -4.13 -8.31
N TRP A 266 9.80 -4.68 -7.48
CA TRP A 266 11.05 -4.04 -7.11
C TRP A 266 12.18 -4.38 -8.07
N SER A 267 13.01 -3.39 -8.39
CA SER A 267 14.26 -3.53 -9.13
C SER A 267 15.36 -2.71 -8.48
N SER A 268 16.61 -2.90 -8.92
CA SER A 268 17.78 -2.17 -8.40
C SER A 268 17.90 -2.22 -6.87
N VAL A 269 17.47 -3.32 -6.24
CA VAL A 269 17.53 -3.49 -4.79
C VAL A 269 18.98 -3.61 -4.33
N ASN A 270 19.41 -2.74 -3.42
CA ASN A 270 20.83 -2.64 -3.04
C ASN A 270 21.01 -1.95 -1.67
N THR A 271 22.26 -1.63 -1.35
CA THR A 271 22.69 -0.97 -0.11
C THR A 271 22.21 -1.75 1.13
N PRO A 272 22.82 -2.92 1.43
CA PRO A 272 22.57 -3.62 2.68
C PRO A 272 22.80 -2.69 3.86
N ALA A 273 21.82 -2.61 4.76
CA ALA A 273 21.85 -1.78 5.95
C ALA A 273 21.48 -2.60 7.19
N THR A 274 21.78 -2.02 8.34
CA THR A 274 21.29 -2.52 9.63
C THR A 274 20.28 -1.53 10.19
N PHE A 275 19.08 -2.00 10.50
CA PHE A 275 18.06 -1.24 11.20
C PHE A 275 17.99 -1.73 12.63
N SER A 276 18.19 -0.85 13.60
CA SER A 276 18.23 -1.19 15.02
C SER A 276 17.18 -0.40 15.79
N GLN A 277 16.58 -1.04 16.77
CA GLN A 277 15.74 -0.39 17.78
C GLN A 277 16.30 -0.72 19.16
N THR A 278 16.51 0.31 19.98
CA THR A 278 16.79 0.15 21.40
C THR A 278 15.45 0.09 22.11
N LEU A 279 15.18 -0.98 22.84
CA LEU A 279 13.87 -1.24 23.45
C LEU A 279 13.93 -1.05 24.97
N ASN A 280 14.94 -1.65 25.63
CA ASN A 280 15.02 -1.79 27.08
C ASN A 280 13.72 -2.34 27.73
N LYS A 281 13.01 -3.20 27.00
CA LYS A 281 11.71 -3.71 27.41
C LYS A 281 11.88 -4.91 28.33
N SER A 282 11.33 -4.81 29.55
CA SER A 282 11.18 -5.98 30.42
C SER A 282 10.01 -6.84 29.95
N THR A 283 10.20 -8.15 29.95
CA THR A 283 9.16 -9.13 29.60
C THR A 283 9.19 -10.28 30.60
N ALA A 284 8.01 -10.83 30.88
CA ALA A 284 7.83 -12.03 31.70
C ALA A 284 7.59 -13.29 30.86
N GLY A 285 7.68 -13.20 29.52
CA GLY A 285 7.34 -14.31 28.63
C GLY A 285 5.88 -14.36 28.19
N THR A 286 5.17 -13.24 28.31
CA THR A 286 3.77 -13.18 27.86
C THR A 286 3.72 -13.24 26.34
N ALA A 287 3.00 -14.23 25.81
CA ALA A 287 2.82 -14.43 24.38
C ALA A 287 2.27 -13.16 23.71
N ASN A 288 2.81 -12.82 22.54
CA ASN A 288 2.40 -11.71 21.69
C ASN A 288 2.58 -10.31 22.29
N ASP A 289 3.24 -10.19 23.44
CA ASP A 289 3.57 -8.87 24.02
C ASP A 289 4.48 -8.09 23.05
N PRO A 290 4.09 -6.89 22.60
CA PRO A 290 4.88 -6.11 21.65
C PRO A 290 6.24 -5.71 22.22
N LEU A 291 7.30 -6.01 21.47
CA LEU A 291 8.65 -5.55 21.75
C LEU A 291 8.91 -4.23 21.02
N VAL A 292 8.37 -3.16 21.60
CA VAL A 292 8.45 -1.78 21.09
C VAL A 292 9.17 -0.88 22.10
N THR A 293 9.70 0.25 21.63
CA THR A 293 10.20 1.33 22.50
C THR A 293 9.08 1.82 23.41
N GLU A 294 9.39 2.16 24.66
CA GLU A 294 8.46 2.91 25.53
C GLU A 294 8.21 4.35 25.02
#